data_AF-A0A440GPS3-F1
#
_entry.id   AF-A0A440GPS3-F1
#
_cell.length_a   1.000
_cell.length_b   1.000
_cell.length_c   1.000
_cell.angle_alpha   90.00
_cell.angle_beta   90.00
_cell.angle_gamma   90.00
#
_symmetry.space_group_name_H-M   'P 1'
#
loop_
_entity.id
_entity.type
_entity.pdbx_description
1 polymer ?
#
loop_
_entity_poly.entity_id
_entity_poly.type
_entity_poly.pdbx_seq_one_letter_code
_entity_poly.pdbx_strand_id
1 'polypeptide(L)'
;MFNTIKTAALSALVGLGTLGAIPAHADSLYLGFGNNHDPRFGVYTGDDDDGYYRREWRRDRCSPDRALDKAERMGLHRVRIVDVSRRTVKVAGRQYGDRVVVVFANVRGCPVIYR
;
A
#
# COMPACT_ATOMS: atom_id res chain seq x y z
N MET A 1 -65.09 -16.87 18.65
CA MET A 1 -64.60 -18.09 17.95
C MET A 1 -63.83 -17.62 16.71
N PHE A 2 -62.64 -17.04 16.85
CA PHE A 2 -61.31 -17.68 16.69
C PHE A 2 -61.14 -18.58 15.44
N ASN A 3 -61.96 -18.39 14.40
CA ASN A 3 -62.16 -19.40 13.36
C ASN A 3 -61.40 -19.26 12.03
N THR A 4 -60.54 -18.27 11.81
CA THR A 4 -59.88 -18.17 10.49
C THR A 4 -58.43 -17.69 10.52
N ILE A 5 -57.84 -17.52 11.70
CA ILE A 5 -56.42 -17.13 11.84
C ILE A 5 -55.49 -18.36 11.76
N LYS A 6 -56.01 -19.59 11.96
CA LYS A 6 -55.22 -20.83 11.90
C LYS A 6 -54.99 -21.40 10.49
N THR A 7 -55.70 -20.90 9.48
CA THR A 7 -55.60 -21.42 8.09
C THR A 7 -54.64 -20.63 7.20
N ALA A 8 -53.76 -19.80 7.78
CA ALA A 8 -52.68 -19.13 7.04
C ALA A 8 -51.39 -19.99 6.94
N ALA A 9 -51.33 -21.15 7.60
CA ALA A 9 -50.12 -21.98 7.68
C ALA A 9 -50.05 -23.12 6.64
N LEU A 10 -50.99 -23.20 5.68
CA LEU A 10 -51.10 -24.29 4.70
C LEU A 10 -51.05 -23.85 3.23
N SER A 11 -50.61 -22.63 2.91
CA SER A 11 -50.16 -22.26 1.55
C SER A 11 -48.64 -22.44 1.43
N ALA A 12 -48.17 -23.61 1.85
CA ALA A 12 -46.86 -24.13 1.49
C ALA A 12 -47.01 -24.88 0.15
N LEU A 13 -46.03 -24.69 -0.73
CA LEU A 13 -45.60 -25.61 -1.81
C LEU A 13 -46.00 -25.36 -3.28
N VAL A 14 -46.79 -24.36 -3.66
CA VAL A 14 -47.09 -24.16 -5.10
C VAL A 14 -47.03 -22.69 -5.49
N GLY A 15 -45.92 -22.25 -6.07
CA GLY A 15 -45.96 -21.04 -6.90
C GLY A 15 -44.72 -20.16 -6.94
N LEU A 16 -43.52 -20.69 -7.21
CA LEU A 16 -42.40 -19.87 -7.72
C LEU A 16 -41.39 -20.74 -8.50
N GLY A 17 -41.90 -21.52 -9.45
CA GLY A 17 -41.10 -22.06 -10.54
C GLY A 17 -41.38 -21.23 -11.79
N THR A 18 -40.50 -20.28 -12.11
CA THR A 18 -40.26 -19.66 -13.46
C THR A 18 -39.47 -18.35 -13.34
N LEU A 19 -38.16 -18.41 -13.08
CA LEU A 19 -37.18 -17.39 -13.52
C LEU A 19 -35.83 -18.09 -13.79
N GLY A 20 -35.83 -19.02 -14.74
CA GLY A 20 -34.64 -19.71 -15.23
C GLY A 20 -34.20 -19.14 -16.57
N ALA A 21 -33.58 -17.96 -16.57
CA ALA A 21 -32.71 -17.45 -17.63
C ALA A 21 -32.03 -16.15 -17.17
N ILE A 22 -31.29 -16.22 -16.06
CA ILE A 22 -30.23 -15.23 -15.80
C ILE A 22 -28.99 -15.82 -16.48
N PRO A 23 -28.27 -15.08 -17.34
CA PRO A 23 -27.02 -15.60 -17.87
C PRO A 23 -26.09 -15.83 -16.68
N ALA A 24 -25.75 -17.09 -16.44
CA ALA A 24 -24.70 -17.46 -15.51
C ALA A 24 -23.36 -17.12 -16.16
N HIS A 25 -23.04 -15.83 -16.27
CA HIS A 25 -21.67 -15.39 -16.37
C HIS A 25 -21.06 -15.63 -14.99
N ALA A 26 -20.49 -16.81 -14.79
CA ALA A 26 -19.56 -17.02 -13.69
C ALA A 26 -18.23 -16.34 -14.01
N ASP A 27 -18.26 -15.01 -14.21
CA ASP A 27 -17.10 -14.18 -13.97
C ASP A 27 -17.08 -13.96 -12.47
N SER A 28 -16.21 -14.69 -11.77
CA SER A 28 -15.98 -14.47 -10.35
C SER A 28 -15.44 -13.04 -10.16
N LEU A 29 -16.34 -12.08 -10.00
CA LEU A 29 -16.01 -10.70 -9.74
C LEU A 29 -15.58 -10.59 -8.28
N TYR A 30 -14.27 -10.68 -8.05
CA TYR A 30 -13.69 -10.53 -6.72
C TYR A 30 -13.73 -9.06 -6.31
N LEU A 31 -14.71 -8.69 -5.49
CA LEU A 31 -14.82 -7.35 -4.90
C LEU A 31 -13.88 -7.27 -3.68
N GLY A 32 -12.65 -6.84 -3.92
CA GLY A 32 -11.70 -6.51 -2.87
C GLY A 32 -12.01 -5.15 -2.26
N PHE A 33 -12.61 -5.13 -1.07
CA PHE A 33 -12.78 -3.91 -0.27
C PHE A 33 -11.42 -3.52 0.34
N GLY A 34 -10.62 -2.79 -0.44
CA GLY A 34 -9.37 -2.21 0.01
C GLY A 34 -9.63 -1.09 1.01
N ASN A 35 -9.17 -1.29 2.25
CA ASN A 35 -9.18 -0.30 3.33
C ASN A 35 -8.45 0.98 2.92
N ASN A 36 -9.18 1.97 2.39
CA ASN A 36 -8.93 3.42 2.49
C ASN A 36 -10.25 4.14 2.13
N HIS A 37 -10.56 5.23 2.83
CA HIS A 37 -11.90 5.84 2.97
C HIS A 37 -12.48 6.54 1.72
N ASP A 38 -12.44 5.92 0.53
CA ASP A 38 -12.94 6.52 -0.71
C ASP A 38 -13.65 5.48 -1.59
N PRO A 39 -14.98 5.54 -1.79
CA PRO A 39 -15.70 4.58 -2.62
C PRO A 39 -15.57 5.01 -4.08
N ARG A 40 -14.47 4.65 -4.75
CA ARG A 40 -14.31 4.83 -6.20
C ARG A 40 -14.26 3.47 -6.89
N PHE A 41 -15.21 3.23 -7.79
CA PHE A 41 -15.27 2.07 -8.67
C PHE A 41 -14.58 2.42 -9.99
N GLY A 42 -13.53 1.69 -10.34
CA GLY A 42 -12.79 1.87 -11.60
C GLY A 42 -12.17 0.55 -12.05
N VAL A 43 -12.28 0.26 -13.34
CA VAL A 43 -11.63 -0.89 -13.98
C VAL A 43 -10.19 -0.49 -14.29
N TYR A 44 -9.24 -0.99 -13.51
CA TYR A 44 -7.82 -0.81 -13.79
C TYR A 44 -7.38 -1.92 -14.76
N THR A 45 -7.30 -1.60 -16.05
CA THR A 45 -6.53 -2.38 -17.02
C THR A 45 -5.16 -1.72 -17.10
N GLY A 46 -4.31 -2.02 -16.12
CA GLY A 46 -2.95 -1.51 -16.03
C GLY A 46 -2.01 -2.69 -15.94
N ASP A 47 -1.20 -2.89 -16.96
CA ASP A 47 0.04 -3.65 -16.90
C ASP A 47 0.98 -2.96 -15.89
N ASP A 48 0.74 -3.17 -14.60
CA ASP A 48 1.52 -2.60 -13.50
C ASP A 48 2.28 -3.71 -12.77
N ASP A 49 3.18 -4.37 -13.50
CA ASP A 49 4.15 -5.34 -12.95
C ASP A 49 5.42 -4.63 -12.41
N ASP A 50 5.28 -3.42 -11.86
CA ASP A 50 6.41 -2.58 -11.44
C ASP A 50 6.45 -2.30 -9.92
N GLY A 51 5.60 -2.96 -9.13
CA GLY A 51 5.37 -2.58 -7.72
C GLY A 51 6.17 -3.33 -6.65
N TYR A 52 6.52 -4.60 -6.88
CA TYR A 52 6.81 -5.51 -5.76
C TYR A 52 8.28 -5.94 -5.64
N TYR A 53 9.02 -6.01 -6.75
CA TYR A 53 10.41 -6.51 -6.72
C TYR A 53 11.47 -5.48 -6.29
N ARG A 54 11.13 -4.18 -6.24
CA ARG A 54 12.08 -3.12 -5.83
C ARG A 54 12.24 -2.98 -4.32
N ARG A 55 11.35 -3.59 -3.53
CA ARG A 55 11.31 -3.43 -2.06
C ARG A 55 12.29 -4.35 -1.33
N GLU A 56 12.70 -5.45 -1.95
CA GLU A 56 13.45 -6.52 -1.26
C GLU A 56 14.96 -6.25 -1.21
N TRP A 57 15.56 -5.73 -2.27
CA TRP A 57 16.98 -5.31 -2.29
C TRP A 57 17.33 -4.17 -1.31
N ARG A 58 16.34 -3.54 -0.68
CA ARG A 58 16.44 -2.37 0.21
C ARG A 58 16.58 -2.73 1.70
N ARG A 59 16.44 -3.99 2.10
CA ARG A 59 16.39 -4.33 3.54
C ARG A 59 17.76 -4.40 4.21
N ASP A 60 18.81 -4.81 3.51
CA ASP A 60 20.11 -5.10 4.13
C ASP A 60 21.15 -3.98 4.01
N ARG A 61 20.93 -3.02 3.12
CA ARG A 61 21.84 -1.91 2.85
C ARG A 61 21.19 -0.55 3.11
N CYS A 62 22.02 0.48 3.30
CA CYS A 62 21.51 1.84 3.39
C CYS A 62 21.27 2.35 1.97
N SER A 63 20.01 2.32 1.55
CA SER A 63 19.67 2.83 0.23
C SER A 63 19.72 4.36 0.20
N PRO A 64 20.10 4.97 -0.94
CA PRO A 64 20.01 6.41 -1.21
C PRO A 64 18.81 7.13 -0.59
N ASP A 65 17.59 6.69 -0.92
CA ASP A 65 16.37 7.34 -0.44
C ASP A 65 16.22 7.25 1.08
N ARG A 66 16.48 6.09 1.67
CA ARG A 66 16.52 5.94 3.15
C ARG A 66 17.51 6.89 3.82
N ALA A 67 18.67 7.14 3.20
CA ALA A 67 19.67 8.04 3.75
C ALA A 67 19.16 9.48 3.75
N LEU A 68 18.46 9.89 2.68
CA LEU A 68 17.78 11.19 2.60
C LEU A 68 16.67 11.30 3.66
N ASP A 69 15.75 10.33 3.72
CA ASP A 69 14.65 10.31 4.70
C ASP A 69 15.19 10.34 6.14
N LYS A 70 16.31 9.66 6.40
CA LYS A 70 16.97 9.66 7.71
C LYS A 70 17.62 11.01 8.00
N ALA A 71 18.29 11.63 7.02
CA ALA A 71 18.86 12.96 7.15
C ALA A 71 17.78 14.02 7.44
N GLU A 72 16.64 13.97 6.76
CA GLU A 72 15.51 14.87 7.01
C GLU A 72 14.95 14.71 8.41
N ARG A 73 14.76 13.46 8.87
CA ARG A 73 14.33 13.18 10.26
C ARG A 73 15.34 13.63 11.33
N MET A 74 16.61 13.79 10.97
CA MET A 74 17.62 14.39 11.86
C MET A 74 17.64 15.92 11.83
N GLY A 75 16.71 16.54 11.09
CA GLY A 75 16.58 18.00 11.00
C GLY A 75 17.47 18.64 9.93
N LEU A 76 17.93 17.88 8.93
CA LEU A 76 18.55 18.47 7.75
C LEU A 76 17.46 18.85 6.73
N HIS A 77 17.60 20.03 6.14
CA HIS A 77 16.73 20.51 5.06
C HIS A 77 17.47 20.56 3.73
N ARG A 78 16.71 20.47 2.63
CA ARG A 78 17.24 20.48 1.25
C ARG A 78 18.36 19.43 1.07
N VAL A 79 18.09 18.22 1.56
CA VAL A 79 19.05 17.13 1.52
C VAL A 79 19.29 16.67 0.09
N ARG A 80 20.53 16.31 -0.20
CA ARG A 80 20.93 15.73 -1.48
C ARG A 80 22.07 14.76 -1.28
N ILE A 81 22.14 13.76 -2.15
CA ILE A 81 23.23 12.81 -2.15
C ILE A 81 24.45 13.47 -2.79
N VAL A 82 25.58 13.38 -2.09
CA VAL A 82 26.88 13.84 -2.58
C VAL A 82 27.65 12.69 -3.19
N ASP A 83 27.64 11.53 -2.52
CA ASP A 83 28.38 10.36 -2.95
C ASP A 83 27.69 9.08 -2.45
N VAL A 84 27.70 8.05 -3.29
CA VAL A 84 27.26 6.70 -2.93
C VAL A 84 28.40 5.74 -3.21
N SER A 85 29.02 5.30 -2.13
CA SER A 85 30.10 4.33 -2.15
C SER A 85 29.60 2.96 -1.68
N ARG A 86 30.41 1.91 -1.93
CA ARG A 86 30.10 0.54 -1.49
C ARG A 86 29.93 0.42 0.04
N ARG A 87 30.56 1.31 0.80
CA ARG A 87 30.57 1.31 2.28
C ARG A 87 29.88 2.49 2.93
N THR A 88 29.64 3.57 2.20
CA THR A 88 29.12 4.82 2.77
C THR A 88 28.17 5.52 1.82
N VAL A 89 27.21 6.25 2.37
CA VAL A 89 26.32 7.16 1.66
C VAL A 89 26.49 8.54 2.27
N LYS A 90 26.96 9.51 1.49
CA LYS A 90 27.19 10.89 1.94
C LYS A 90 26.01 11.76 1.52
N VAL A 91 25.40 12.43 2.49
CA VAL A 91 24.27 13.32 2.28
C VAL A 91 24.67 14.72 2.75
N ALA A 92 24.51 15.71 1.87
CA ALA A 92 24.64 17.11 2.24
C ALA A 92 23.26 17.72 2.43
N GLY A 93 23.16 18.64 3.37
CA GLY A 93 21.95 19.43 3.59
C GLY A 93 22.27 20.72 4.32
N ARG A 94 21.22 21.33 4.87
CA ARG A 94 21.34 22.50 5.74
C ARG A 94 20.71 22.25 7.09
N GLN A 95 21.33 22.75 8.14
CA GLN A 95 20.83 22.67 9.50
C GLN A 95 21.18 23.96 10.24
N TYR A 96 20.19 24.59 10.86
CA TYR A 96 20.32 25.90 11.53
C TYR A 96 20.94 27.02 10.67
N GLY A 97 20.83 26.93 9.35
CA GLY A 97 21.39 27.90 8.39
C GLY A 97 22.73 27.47 7.77
N ASP A 98 23.46 26.56 8.43
CA ASP A 98 24.76 26.09 7.97
C ASP A 98 24.65 24.89 7.01
N ARG A 99 25.66 24.73 6.14
CA ARG A 99 25.78 23.53 5.29
C ARG A 99 26.46 22.42 6.09
N VAL A 100 25.77 21.28 6.20
CA VAL A 100 26.25 20.12 6.96
C VAL A 100 26.28 18.90 6.04
N VAL A 101 27.27 18.03 6.25
CA VAL A 101 27.42 16.77 5.52
C VAL A 101 27.40 15.61 6.50
N VAL A 102 26.39 14.75 6.36
CA VAL A 102 26.25 13.55 7.17
C VAL A 102 26.66 12.33 6.34
N VAL A 103 27.47 11.46 6.93
CA VAL A 103 27.90 10.21 6.31
C VAL A 103 27.24 9.04 7.01
N PHE A 104 26.50 8.25 6.24
CA PHE A 104 25.88 7.02 6.69
C PHE A 104 26.70 5.81 6.25
N ALA A 105 26.72 4.76 7.06
CA ALA A 105 27.22 3.47 6.63
C ALA A 105 26.25 2.82 5.66
N ASN A 106 26.77 2.17 4.62
CA ASN A 106 26.00 1.42 3.64
C ASN A 106 25.62 0.02 4.14
N VAL A 107 24.95 -0.01 5.29
CA VAL A 107 24.46 -1.22 5.97
C VAL A 107 23.04 -0.99 6.48
N ARG A 108 22.38 -2.06 6.93
CA ARG A 108 21.03 -2.01 7.48
C ARG A 108 20.91 -0.97 8.60
N GLY A 109 19.85 -0.16 8.53
CA GLY A 109 19.56 0.89 9.51
C GLY A 109 20.27 2.24 9.28
N CYS A 110 21.15 2.34 8.27
CA CYS A 110 21.86 3.57 7.92
C CYS A 110 22.51 4.25 9.15
N PRO A 111 23.40 3.59 9.92
CA PRO A 111 24.02 4.22 11.07
C PRO A 111 24.88 5.41 10.62
N VAL A 112 24.90 6.47 11.42
CA VAL A 112 25.70 7.67 11.15
C VAL A 112 27.14 7.38 11.57
N ILE A 113 28.09 7.64 10.67
CA ILE A 113 29.52 7.51 10.93
C ILE A 113 30.13 8.90 11.18
N TYR A 114 29.58 9.94 10.55
CA TYR A 114 30.12 11.31 10.62
C TYR A 114 29.00 12.35 10.40
N ARG A 115 29.10 13.51 11.06
CA ARG A 115 28.17 14.66 10.95
C ARG A 115 28.96 15.96 11.03
#